data_AF-A0A5B9VY93-F1
#
_entry.id   AF-A0A5B9VY93-F1
#
_cell.length_a   1.000
_cell.length_b   1.000
_cell.length_c   1.000
_cell.angle_alpha   90.00
_cell.angle_beta   90.00
_cell.angle_gamma   90.00
#
_symmetry.space_group_name_H-M   'P 1'
#
loop_
_entity.id
_entity.type
_entity.pdbx_description
1 polymer ?
#
loop_
_entity_poly.entity_id
_entity_poly.type
_entity_poly.pdbx_seq_one_letter_code
_entity_poly.pdbx_strand_id
1 'polypeptide(L)'
;MSDEKARGPARSRRSFLARSLGASAAAVPALALAGSRKAAAASHRRLTGIQAELINEVLNDEQQHVPILQNLLDDEDNPLPVPIRRPPGFNLSRLRQPNLMAFLETAAVFENTGSGLYHGALLNVTQTLEYFPTAAGLAAVEARHASWLNSLLDEPLVEDFAPVESPIPQEIVLSRVAEFVTDHRATFPSFDTTTSSDANNFRILDFVLFLEYIESKFYEINVPLFAASPD
;
A
#
# COMPACT_ATOMS: atom_id res chain seq x y z
N MET A 1 -52.93 48.22 -5.88
CA MET A 1 -52.89 48.01 -4.42
C MET A 1 -53.68 46.75 -4.11
N SER A 2 -53.13 45.61 -3.71
CA SER A 2 -51.76 45.25 -3.36
C SER A 2 -51.62 43.72 -3.36
N ASP A 3 -50.46 43.26 -3.87
CA ASP A 3 -49.63 42.12 -3.48
C ASP A 3 -50.23 40.73 -3.19
N GLU A 4 -50.06 39.84 -4.19
CA GLU A 4 -49.96 38.40 -4.01
C GLU A 4 -48.50 38.03 -3.67
N LYS A 5 -48.28 37.57 -2.44
CA LYS A 5 -46.94 37.26 -1.90
C LYS A 5 -46.47 35.88 -2.37
N ALA A 6 -45.66 35.87 -3.44
CA ALA A 6 -45.00 34.69 -3.98
C ALA A 6 -44.13 33.96 -2.94
N ARG A 7 -44.35 32.66 -2.76
CA ARG A 7 -43.41 31.73 -2.10
C ARG A 7 -42.33 31.36 -3.10
N GLY A 8 -41.10 31.85 -2.89
CA GLY A 8 -39.95 31.46 -3.71
C GLY A 8 -39.50 30.01 -3.42
N PRO A 9 -39.07 29.24 -4.44
CA PRO A 9 -38.49 27.92 -4.21
C PRO A 9 -37.07 28.03 -3.64
N ALA A 10 -36.78 27.11 -2.72
CA ALA A 10 -35.53 27.01 -1.97
C ALA A 10 -34.30 26.81 -2.87
N ARG A 11 -33.19 27.43 -2.47
CA ARG A 11 -31.85 27.29 -3.08
C ARG A 11 -31.41 25.82 -3.11
N SER A 12 -31.37 25.22 -4.31
CA SER A 12 -30.71 23.95 -4.55
C SER A 12 -29.20 24.15 -4.71
N ARG A 13 -28.42 23.65 -3.75
CA ARG A 13 -26.96 23.55 -3.82
C ARG A 13 -26.57 22.31 -4.63
N ARG A 14 -26.68 22.36 -5.97
CA ARG A 14 -26.07 21.37 -6.86
C ARG A 14 -25.64 22.03 -8.16
N SER A 15 -24.38 22.45 -8.23
CA SER A 15 -23.68 22.73 -9.49
C SER A 15 -22.21 23.03 -9.21
N PHE A 16 -21.44 22.00 -8.87
CA PHE A 16 -20.00 22.00 -9.10
C PHE A 16 -19.64 20.61 -9.61
N LEU A 17 -19.58 20.49 -10.93
CA LEU A 17 -18.85 19.51 -11.74
C LEU A 17 -19.50 19.49 -13.12
N ALA A 18 -19.19 20.51 -13.90
CA ALA A 18 -19.37 20.48 -15.33
C ALA A 18 -18.03 20.81 -15.97
N ARG A 19 -17.50 19.81 -16.70
CA ARG A 19 -16.49 19.89 -17.76
C ARG A 19 -15.02 19.95 -17.34
N SER A 20 -14.38 18.79 -17.39
CA SER A 20 -13.10 18.62 -18.08
C SER A 20 -13.08 17.27 -18.80
N LEU A 21 -13.59 17.26 -20.03
CA LEU A 21 -13.21 16.26 -21.04
C LEU A 21 -11.98 16.81 -21.75
N GLY A 22 -10.93 16.00 -21.84
CA GLY A 22 -9.85 16.19 -22.81
C GLY A 22 -8.45 15.98 -22.24
N ALA A 23 -7.93 14.77 -22.43
CA ALA A 23 -6.73 14.48 -23.22
C ALA A 23 -6.07 13.19 -22.73
N SER A 24 -6.43 12.08 -23.36
CA SER A 24 -5.58 10.90 -23.39
C SER A 24 -4.35 11.23 -24.23
N ALA A 25 -3.17 11.26 -23.61
CA ALA A 25 -1.90 11.23 -24.31
C ALA A 25 -1.02 10.19 -23.62
N ALA A 26 -0.86 9.05 -24.31
CA ALA A 26 0.16 8.07 -23.99
C ALA A 26 1.53 8.73 -24.14
N ALA A 27 2.36 8.67 -23.09
CA ALA A 27 3.77 8.98 -23.16
C ALA A 27 4.57 8.03 -22.27
N VAL A 28 5.38 7.20 -22.90
CA VAL A 28 6.49 6.43 -22.32
C VAL A 28 7.63 6.54 -23.34
N PRO A 29 8.92 6.59 -22.98
CA PRO A 29 9.57 7.14 -21.79
C PRO A 29 10.65 8.20 -22.15
N ALA A 30 11.03 9.07 -21.23
CA ALA A 30 12.28 9.82 -21.33
C ALA A 30 13.23 9.41 -20.19
N LEU A 31 14.09 8.45 -20.52
CA LEU A 31 15.27 8.08 -19.77
C LEU A 31 16.31 9.20 -19.92
N ALA A 32 16.63 9.96 -18.85
CA ALA A 32 17.95 10.57 -18.63
C ALA A 32 18.01 11.48 -17.38
N LEU A 33 19.00 11.18 -16.53
CA LEU A 33 19.68 12.07 -15.57
C LEU A 33 19.01 12.36 -14.22
N ALA A 34 18.96 11.34 -13.37
CA ALA A 34 19.17 11.51 -11.93
C ALA A 34 20.40 10.70 -11.47
N GLY A 35 21.53 10.92 -12.15
CA GLY A 35 22.82 10.49 -11.65
C GLY A 35 23.33 11.50 -10.62
N SER A 36 23.67 11.00 -9.43
CA SER A 36 24.41 11.70 -8.35
C SER A 36 23.58 12.46 -7.31
N ARG A 37 22.74 11.73 -6.56
CA ARG A 37 22.51 12.01 -5.13
C ARG A 37 22.70 10.79 -4.20
N LYS A 38 23.13 9.63 -4.73
CA LYS A 38 23.36 8.38 -3.96
C LYS A 38 24.60 8.38 -3.03
N ALA A 39 25.08 9.54 -2.57
CA ALA A 39 26.34 9.64 -1.82
C ALA A 39 26.20 10.08 -0.35
N ALA A 40 25.01 10.45 0.13
CA ALA A 40 24.82 10.88 1.52
C ALA A 40 24.49 9.73 2.49
N ALA A 41 23.90 8.63 2.01
CA ALA A 41 23.60 7.45 2.84
C ALA A 41 24.81 6.51 3.07
N ALA A 42 25.96 6.80 2.46
CA ALA A 42 27.11 5.89 2.36
C ALA A 42 28.00 5.77 3.63
N SER A 43 27.57 6.29 4.78
CA SER A 43 28.37 6.21 6.03
C SER A 43 27.89 5.12 7.00
N HIS A 44 26.59 4.83 7.04
CA HIS A 44 26.02 3.96 8.07
C HIS A 44 25.78 2.55 7.51
N ARG A 45 26.41 1.55 8.13
CA ARG A 45 26.13 0.14 7.82
C ARG A 45 24.80 -0.34 8.40
N ARG A 46 24.25 0.40 9.37
CA ARG A 46 23.04 0.08 10.13
C ARG A 46 22.34 1.37 10.56
N LEU A 47 21.02 1.33 10.68
CA LEU A 47 20.17 2.33 11.32
C LEU A 47 20.41 2.32 12.84
N THR A 48 20.39 3.51 13.46
CA THR A 48 20.66 3.71 14.89
C THR A 48 19.75 4.79 15.48
N GLY A 49 19.61 4.81 16.81
CA GLY A 49 18.76 5.78 17.51
C GLY A 49 17.33 5.73 17.00
N ILE A 50 16.71 6.89 16.78
CA ILE A 50 15.33 6.99 16.32
C ILE A 50 15.06 6.24 14.99
N GLN A 51 16.05 6.13 14.09
CA GLN A 51 15.87 5.37 12.85
C GLN A 51 15.76 3.86 13.11
N ALA A 52 16.48 3.36 14.12
CA ALA A 52 16.36 1.97 14.54
C ALA A 52 15.04 1.72 15.27
N GLU A 53 14.56 2.67 16.07
CA GLU A 53 13.23 2.58 16.70
C GLU A 53 12.13 2.55 15.63
N LEU A 54 12.14 3.49 14.69
CA LEU A 54 11.12 3.58 13.64
C LEU A 54 11.12 2.38 12.69
N ILE A 55 12.27 1.82 12.30
CA ILE A 55 12.26 0.61 11.46
C ILE A 55 11.76 -0.63 12.23
N ASN A 56 11.93 -0.67 13.55
CA ASN A 56 11.35 -1.73 14.37
C ASN A 56 9.84 -1.50 14.57
N GLU A 57 9.36 -0.26 14.62
CA GLU A 57 7.93 0.07 14.56
C GLU A 57 7.31 -0.49 13.29
N VAL A 58 7.88 -0.18 12.11
CA VAL A 58 7.43 -0.74 10.81
C VAL A 58 7.38 -2.27 10.86
N LEU A 59 8.47 -2.94 11.31
CA LEU A 59 8.47 -4.40 11.46
C LEU A 59 7.31 -4.90 12.34
N ASN A 60 7.04 -4.23 13.46
CA ASN A 60 5.98 -4.64 14.37
C ASN A 60 4.60 -4.43 13.74
N ASP A 61 4.40 -3.31 13.05
CA ASP A 61 3.15 -2.99 12.35
C ASP A 61 2.87 -4.02 11.26
N GLU A 62 3.84 -4.36 10.40
CA GLU A 62 3.67 -5.42 9.39
C GLU A 62 3.36 -6.79 10.01
N GLN A 63 3.92 -7.08 11.20
CA GLN A 63 3.57 -8.28 11.94
C GLN A 63 2.16 -8.24 12.55
N GLN A 64 1.63 -7.06 12.89
CA GLN A 64 0.27 -6.88 13.42
C GLN A 64 -0.79 -6.77 12.32
N HIS A 65 -0.45 -6.28 11.13
CA HIS A 65 -1.36 -6.26 9.98
C HIS A 65 -1.87 -7.67 9.63
N VAL A 66 -0.98 -8.66 9.66
CA VAL A 66 -1.33 -10.07 9.41
C VAL A 66 -2.49 -10.57 10.29
N PRO A 67 -2.40 -10.60 11.63
CA PRO A 67 -3.52 -11.06 12.46
C PRO A 67 -4.76 -10.15 12.38
N ILE A 68 -4.61 -8.85 12.13
CA ILE A 68 -5.76 -7.96 11.89
C ILE A 68 -6.56 -8.43 10.68
N LEU A 69 -5.89 -8.69 9.55
CA LEU A 69 -6.54 -9.16 8.33
C LEU A 69 -7.07 -10.59 8.48
N GLN A 70 -6.33 -11.48 9.16
CA GLN A 70 -6.82 -12.82 9.45
C GLN A 70 -8.11 -12.79 10.27
N ASN A 71 -8.22 -11.89 11.25
CA ASN A 71 -9.46 -11.73 12.03
C ASN A 71 -10.61 -11.20 11.19
N LEU A 72 -10.36 -10.28 10.24
CA LEU A 72 -11.40 -9.82 9.31
C LEU A 72 -11.84 -10.91 8.31
N LEU A 73 -10.92 -11.80 7.96
CA LEU A 73 -11.20 -12.93 7.08
C LEU A 73 -11.84 -14.12 7.83
N ASP A 74 -11.73 -14.18 9.15
CA ASP A 74 -12.39 -15.16 10.02
C ASP A 74 -13.87 -14.76 10.25
N ASP A 75 -14.61 -14.72 9.15
CA ASP A 75 -16.00 -14.30 9.08
C ASP A 75 -16.86 -15.45 8.54
N GLU A 76 -18.02 -15.70 9.15
CA GLU A 76 -18.93 -16.78 8.73
C GLU A 76 -19.52 -16.56 7.34
N ASP A 77 -19.60 -15.29 6.91
CA ASP A 77 -20.09 -14.89 5.60
C ASP A 77 -18.98 -14.85 4.54
N ASN A 78 -17.72 -15.16 4.90
CA ASN A 78 -16.60 -15.19 3.96
C ASN A 78 -16.81 -16.28 2.87
N PRO A 79 -17.07 -15.91 1.61
CA PRO A 79 -17.42 -16.86 0.56
C PRO A 79 -16.19 -17.47 -0.11
N LEU A 80 -14.99 -17.16 0.35
CA LEU A 80 -13.77 -17.70 -0.24
C LEU A 80 -13.64 -19.21 0.03
N PRO A 81 -13.19 -20.00 -0.95
CA PRO A 81 -12.98 -21.44 -0.77
C PRO A 81 -11.89 -21.74 0.27
N VAL A 82 -10.97 -20.79 0.46
CA VAL A 82 -9.98 -20.77 1.53
C VAL A 82 -10.25 -19.47 2.30
N PRO A 83 -10.99 -19.51 3.43
CA PRO A 83 -11.39 -18.30 4.15
C PRO A 83 -10.20 -17.45 4.58
N ILE A 84 -9.18 -18.10 5.14
CA ILE A 84 -7.92 -17.46 5.52
C ILE A 84 -6.79 -18.14 4.75
N ARG A 85 -6.12 -17.40 3.88
CA ARG A 85 -4.95 -17.85 3.13
C ARG A 85 -3.81 -18.22 4.08
N ARG A 86 -3.04 -19.23 3.69
CA ARG A 86 -1.75 -19.55 4.33
C ARG A 86 -0.63 -18.66 3.75
N PRO A 87 0.44 -18.39 4.52
CA PRO A 87 1.63 -17.74 3.98
C PRO A 87 2.11 -18.44 2.71
N PRO A 88 2.53 -17.69 1.67
CA PRO A 88 3.10 -18.28 0.47
C PRO A 88 4.45 -18.95 0.78
N GLY A 89 4.90 -19.82 -0.11
CA GLY A 89 6.30 -20.21 -0.11
C GLY A 89 7.19 -18.98 -0.39
N PHE A 90 8.20 -18.75 0.45
CA PHE A 90 9.06 -17.57 0.37
C PHE A 90 10.39 -17.86 -0.34
N ASN A 91 10.79 -16.97 -1.25
CA ASN A 91 12.13 -16.98 -1.82
C ASN A 91 13.09 -16.21 -0.90
N LEU A 92 13.58 -16.89 0.13
CA LEU A 92 14.46 -16.30 1.15
C LEU A 92 15.72 -15.66 0.57
N SER A 93 16.19 -16.13 -0.59
CA SER A 93 17.37 -15.57 -1.26
C SER A 93 17.10 -14.17 -1.83
N ARG A 94 15.86 -13.90 -2.26
CA ARG A 94 15.43 -12.60 -2.77
C ARG A 94 14.97 -11.66 -1.66
N LEU A 95 14.37 -12.20 -0.61
CA LEU A 95 13.96 -11.40 0.55
C LEU A 95 15.15 -10.84 1.33
N ARG A 96 16.25 -11.59 1.45
CA ARG A 96 17.46 -11.12 2.16
C ARG A 96 18.23 -10.10 1.33
N GLN A 97 18.34 -8.88 1.83
CA GLN A 97 19.01 -7.79 1.13
C GLN A 97 20.51 -7.77 1.39
N PRO A 98 21.34 -7.42 0.38
CA PRO A 98 22.79 -7.52 0.48
C PRO A 98 23.44 -6.41 1.32
N ASN A 99 22.76 -5.28 1.52
CA ASN A 99 23.25 -4.13 2.28
C ASN A 99 22.08 -3.20 2.67
N LEU A 100 22.37 -2.22 3.54
CA LEU A 100 21.36 -1.27 4.04
C LEU A 100 20.65 -0.51 2.91
N MET A 101 21.36 -0.06 1.88
CA MET A 101 20.73 0.67 0.77
C MET A 101 19.74 -0.20 0.00
N ALA A 102 20.11 -1.43 -0.33
CA ALA A 102 19.21 -2.37 -0.99
C ALA A 102 17.99 -2.72 -0.10
N PHE A 103 18.19 -2.78 1.22
CA PHE A 103 17.09 -2.90 2.18
C PHE A 103 16.14 -1.71 2.13
N LEU A 104 16.64 -0.48 2.25
CA LEU A 104 15.80 0.72 2.21
C LEU A 104 15.11 0.91 0.85
N GLU A 105 15.81 0.67 -0.26
CA GLU A 105 15.23 0.75 -1.61
C GLU A 105 14.10 -0.28 -1.80
N THR A 106 14.29 -1.51 -1.33
CA THR A 106 13.24 -2.55 -1.43
C THR A 106 12.07 -2.28 -0.47
N ALA A 107 12.38 -1.81 0.75
CA ALA A 107 11.37 -1.42 1.73
C ALA A 107 10.48 -0.30 1.18
N ALA A 108 11.08 0.78 0.65
CA ALA A 108 10.32 1.87 0.03
C ALA A 108 9.43 1.35 -1.12
N VAL A 109 9.93 0.45 -1.96
CA VAL A 109 9.10 -0.16 -3.01
C VAL A 109 7.91 -0.93 -2.43
N PHE A 110 8.09 -1.70 -1.36
CA PHE A 110 6.97 -2.40 -0.71
C PHE A 110 5.93 -1.41 -0.17
N GLU A 111 6.31 -0.47 0.69
CA GLU A 111 5.35 0.46 1.31
C GLU A 111 4.61 1.35 0.29
N ASN A 112 5.31 1.86 -0.73
CA ASN A 112 4.64 2.62 -1.80
C ASN A 112 3.68 1.71 -2.60
N THR A 113 4.04 0.44 -2.80
CA THR A 113 3.18 -0.55 -3.47
C THR A 113 1.94 -0.89 -2.64
N GLY A 114 2.11 -1.16 -1.34
CA GLY A 114 1.04 -1.39 -0.38
C GLY A 114 0.09 -0.20 -0.33
N SER A 115 0.60 1.00 -0.01
CA SER A 115 -0.16 2.24 0.03
C SER A 115 -1.00 2.47 -1.24
N GLY A 116 -0.38 2.39 -2.42
CA GLY A 116 -1.07 2.60 -3.69
C GLY A 116 -2.12 1.51 -3.99
N LEU A 117 -1.87 0.26 -3.61
CA LEU A 117 -2.86 -0.81 -3.75
C LEU A 117 -4.07 -0.57 -2.84
N TYR A 118 -3.85 -0.33 -1.54
CA TYR A 118 -4.93 -0.11 -0.57
C TYR A 118 -5.83 1.03 -1.04
N HIS A 119 -5.25 2.16 -1.45
CA HIS A 119 -6.01 3.29 -1.96
C HIS A 119 -6.85 2.94 -3.19
N GLY A 120 -6.32 2.12 -4.12
CA GLY A 120 -7.08 1.62 -5.25
C GLY A 120 -8.20 0.66 -4.85
N ALA A 121 -7.93 -0.22 -3.89
CA ALA A 121 -8.88 -1.23 -3.41
C ALA A 121 -10.04 -0.60 -2.64
N LEU A 122 -9.81 0.48 -1.87
CA LEU A 122 -10.82 1.22 -1.12
C LEU A 122 -12.00 1.70 -2.00
N LEU A 123 -11.78 1.93 -3.30
CA LEU A 123 -12.83 2.32 -4.24
C LEU A 123 -13.92 1.25 -4.41
N ASN A 124 -13.59 -0.02 -4.11
CA ASN A 124 -14.47 -1.16 -4.31
C ASN A 124 -15.01 -1.76 -3.01
N VAL A 125 -14.63 -1.22 -1.85
CA VAL A 125 -15.08 -1.72 -0.55
C VAL A 125 -16.52 -1.24 -0.24
N THR A 126 -17.46 -2.18 -0.09
CA THR A 126 -18.87 -1.87 0.23
C THR A 126 -19.19 -1.88 1.72
N GLN A 127 -18.47 -2.65 2.52
CA GLN A 127 -18.72 -2.78 3.96
C GLN A 127 -18.08 -1.64 4.75
N THR A 128 -18.82 -0.53 4.83
CA THR A 128 -18.30 0.76 5.32
C THR A 128 -18.13 0.87 6.83
N LEU A 129 -18.69 -0.07 7.61
CA LEU A 129 -18.66 0.00 9.08
C LEU A 129 -17.58 -0.89 9.71
N GLU A 130 -17.11 -1.92 9.01
CA GLU A 130 -16.15 -2.90 9.58
C GLU A 130 -14.88 -2.95 8.74
N TYR A 131 -15.00 -3.21 7.45
CA TYR A 131 -13.82 -3.41 6.59
C TYR A 131 -13.22 -2.09 6.13
N PHE A 132 -14.05 -1.12 5.74
CA PHE A 132 -13.56 0.17 5.26
C PHE A 132 -12.70 0.91 6.30
N PRO A 133 -13.10 1.03 7.59
CA PRO A 133 -12.27 1.73 8.58
C PRO A 133 -10.90 1.07 8.77
N THR A 134 -10.87 -0.27 8.77
CA THR A 134 -9.62 -1.01 8.92
C THR A 134 -8.73 -0.85 7.68
N ALA A 135 -9.29 -1.05 6.48
CA ALA A 135 -8.54 -0.88 5.23
C ALA A 135 -8.03 0.56 5.04
N ALA A 136 -8.82 1.56 5.42
CA ALA A 136 -8.41 2.96 5.37
C ALA A 136 -7.33 3.27 6.43
N GLY A 137 -7.41 2.62 7.60
CA GLY A 137 -6.39 2.70 8.64
C GLY A 137 -5.04 2.14 8.17
N LEU A 138 -5.05 0.92 7.60
CA LEU A 138 -3.88 0.29 7.02
C LEU A 138 -3.28 1.16 5.91
N ALA A 139 -4.09 1.60 4.94
CA ALA A 139 -3.65 2.50 3.88
C ALA A 139 -2.92 3.76 4.41
N ALA A 140 -3.37 4.32 5.54
CA ALA A 140 -2.76 5.48 6.16
C ALA A 140 -1.46 5.16 6.91
N VAL A 141 -1.29 3.95 7.43
CA VAL A 141 -0.06 3.46 8.03
C VAL A 141 0.99 3.22 6.94
N GLU A 142 0.65 2.46 5.89
CA GLU A 142 1.50 2.24 4.71
C GLU A 142 2.03 3.55 4.11
N ALA A 143 1.15 4.55 3.95
CA ALA A 143 1.55 5.85 3.41
C ALA A 143 2.56 6.60 4.32
N ARG A 144 2.51 6.39 5.65
CA ARG A 144 3.49 6.98 6.58
C ARG A 144 4.82 6.24 6.51
N HIS A 145 4.80 4.92 6.44
CA HIS A 145 5.99 4.11 6.24
C HIS A 145 6.70 4.49 4.94
N ALA A 146 5.96 4.52 3.83
CA ALA A 146 6.45 4.92 2.51
C ALA A 146 7.09 6.31 2.54
N SER A 147 6.37 7.31 3.06
CA SER A 147 6.85 8.69 3.18
C SER A 147 8.15 8.80 3.99
N TRP A 148 8.23 8.08 5.11
CA TRP A 148 9.45 8.05 5.93
C TRP A 148 10.62 7.37 5.23
N LEU A 149 10.41 6.19 4.61
CA LEU A 149 11.46 5.48 3.87
C LEU A 149 11.95 6.29 2.66
N ASN A 150 11.05 6.91 1.91
CA ASN A 150 11.39 7.80 0.80
C ASN A 150 12.28 8.95 1.31
N SER A 151 12.01 9.49 2.50
CA SER A 151 12.84 10.55 3.09
C SER A 151 14.27 10.09 3.40
N LEU A 152 14.47 8.82 3.76
CA LEU A 152 15.82 8.25 3.98
C LEU A 152 16.59 8.06 2.66
N LEU A 153 15.87 7.97 1.54
CA LEU A 153 16.41 7.80 0.19
C LEU A 153 16.57 9.14 -0.58
N ASP A 154 16.29 10.28 0.07
CA ASP A 154 16.21 11.59 -0.57
C ASP A 154 15.18 11.64 -1.73
N GLU A 155 14.09 10.87 -1.60
CA GLU A 155 12.98 10.77 -2.54
C GLU A 155 11.76 11.59 -2.08
N PRO A 156 10.82 11.91 -2.99
CA PRO A 156 9.56 12.57 -2.62
C PRO A 156 8.76 11.77 -1.60
N LEU A 157 8.14 12.46 -0.62
CA LEU A 157 7.28 11.83 0.40
C LEU A 157 6.07 11.09 -0.21
N VAL A 158 5.61 11.57 -1.36
CA VAL A 158 4.61 10.92 -2.23
C VAL A 158 5.22 10.89 -3.62
N GLU A 159 5.15 9.75 -4.32
CA GLU A 159 5.71 9.59 -5.65
C GLU A 159 5.30 10.74 -6.60
N ASP A 160 6.20 11.12 -7.50
CA ASP A 160 6.02 12.23 -8.46
C ASP A 160 5.68 13.60 -7.85
N PHE A 161 5.96 13.82 -6.56
CA PHE A 161 5.52 15.01 -5.81
C PHE A 161 3.99 15.22 -5.89
N ALA A 162 3.25 14.11 -6.03
CA ALA A 162 1.82 14.19 -6.22
C ALA A 162 1.14 14.70 -4.94
N PRO A 163 0.12 15.59 -5.06
CA PRO A 163 -0.67 16.03 -3.92
C PRO A 163 -1.70 14.98 -3.48
N VAL A 164 -1.84 13.89 -4.24
CA VAL A 164 -2.79 12.79 -4.02
C VAL A 164 -2.12 11.49 -4.45
N GLU A 165 -2.19 10.47 -3.60
CA GLU A 165 -1.68 9.12 -3.90
C GLU A 165 -2.36 8.54 -5.14
N SER A 166 -1.58 7.86 -5.98
CA SER A 166 -2.11 7.23 -7.20
C SER A 166 -2.35 5.74 -6.99
N PRO A 167 -3.55 5.22 -7.29
CA PRO A 167 -3.80 3.79 -7.22
C PRO A 167 -2.82 2.97 -8.08
N ILE A 168 -2.27 1.91 -7.50
CA ILE A 168 -1.42 0.95 -8.22
C ILE A 168 -2.26 -0.26 -8.62
N PRO A 169 -2.34 -0.61 -9.92
CA PRO A 169 -3.09 -1.79 -10.36
C PRO A 169 -2.53 -3.10 -9.80
N GLN A 170 -3.40 -4.06 -9.49
CA GLN A 170 -3.01 -5.34 -8.88
C GLN A 170 -1.96 -6.10 -9.72
N GLU A 171 -2.01 -6.01 -11.05
CA GLU A 171 -1.04 -6.66 -11.94
C GLU A 171 0.37 -6.08 -11.78
N ILE A 172 0.47 -4.78 -11.51
CA ILE A 172 1.74 -4.11 -11.24
C ILE A 172 2.25 -4.53 -9.87
N VAL A 173 1.38 -4.57 -8.86
CA VAL A 173 1.72 -5.07 -7.52
C VAL A 173 2.28 -6.50 -7.59
N LEU A 174 1.56 -7.41 -8.24
CA LEU A 174 2.00 -8.80 -8.40
C LEU A 174 3.34 -8.89 -9.14
N SER A 175 3.59 -8.01 -10.12
CA SER A 175 4.88 -7.97 -10.82
C SER A 175 6.04 -7.53 -9.91
N ARG A 176 5.78 -6.62 -8.95
CA ARG A 176 6.78 -6.14 -7.98
C ARG A 176 7.10 -7.20 -6.93
N VAL A 177 6.12 -8.02 -6.53
CA VAL A 177 6.31 -9.00 -5.44
C VAL A 177 6.64 -10.43 -5.90
N ALA A 178 6.48 -10.73 -7.20
CA ALA A 178 6.57 -12.09 -7.72
C ALA A 178 7.90 -12.81 -7.43
N GLU A 179 9.03 -12.08 -7.39
CA GLU A 179 10.34 -12.70 -7.16
C GLU A 179 10.57 -13.15 -5.70
N PHE A 180 9.78 -12.63 -4.75
CA PHE A 180 9.94 -12.89 -3.31
C PHE A 180 9.19 -14.12 -2.81
N VAL A 181 8.36 -14.72 -3.65
CA VAL A 181 7.64 -15.97 -3.37
C VAL A 181 8.21 -17.12 -4.20
N THR A 182 7.80 -18.37 -3.98
CA THR A 182 8.23 -19.55 -4.77
C THR A 182 7.13 -20.15 -5.64
N ASP A 183 5.85 -19.84 -5.37
CA ASP A 183 4.68 -20.39 -6.08
C ASP A 183 4.02 -19.36 -7.01
N HIS A 184 4.85 -18.61 -7.74
CA HIS A 184 4.60 -17.26 -8.23
C HIS A 184 3.42 -17.01 -9.19
N ARG A 185 2.58 -17.98 -9.56
CA ARG A 185 1.49 -17.74 -10.56
C ARG A 185 0.21 -18.54 -10.37
N ALA A 186 0.26 -19.75 -9.82
CA ALA A 186 -0.94 -20.60 -9.75
C ALA A 186 -1.88 -20.21 -8.60
N THR A 187 -1.37 -19.47 -7.61
CA THR A 187 -2.07 -19.20 -6.34
C THR A 187 -2.08 -17.72 -5.99
N PHE A 188 -1.86 -16.83 -6.96
CA PHE A 188 -1.96 -15.40 -6.69
C PHE A 188 -3.40 -15.01 -6.40
N PRO A 189 -3.64 -14.27 -5.31
CA PRO A 189 -4.96 -13.71 -5.07
C PRO A 189 -5.27 -12.68 -6.16
N SER A 190 -6.56 -12.45 -6.38
CA SER A 190 -7.04 -11.43 -7.30
C SER A 190 -8.42 -10.97 -6.84
N PHE A 191 -8.70 -9.69 -7.05
CA PHE A 191 -10.03 -9.12 -6.84
C PHE A 191 -10.49 -8.38 -8.10
N ASP A 192 -11.79 -8.16 -8.23
CA ASP A 192 -12.38 -7.42 -9.34
C ASP A 192 -12.30 -5.92 -9.04
N THR A 193 -11.58 -5.17 -9.87
CA THR A 193 -11.40 -3.72 -9.68
C THR A 193 -12.61 -2.89 -10.12
N THR A 194 -13.65 -3.53 -10.65
CA THR A 194 -14.85 -2.89 -11.21
C THR A 194 -16.13 -3.25 -10.47
N THR A 195 -16.06 -4.18 -9.52
CA THR A 195 -17.21 -4.69 -8.78
C THR A 195 -17.11 -4.33 -7.31
N SER A 196 -18.12 -3.63 -6.78
CA SER A 196 -18.27 -3.42 -5.34
C SER A 196 -19.29 -4.42 -4.80
N SER A 197 -18.83 -5.42 -4.06
CA SER A 197 -19.69 -6.45 -3.43
C SER A 197 -18.99 -7.06 -2.23
N ASP A 198 -19.75 -7.66 -1.30
CA ASP A 198 -19.20 -8.28 -0.09
C ASP A 198 -18.18 -9.39 -0.43
N ALA A 199 -18.50 -10.24 -1.40
CA ALA A 199 -17.56 -11.26 -1.89
C ALA A 199 -16.25 -10.67 -2.43
N ASN A 200 -16.31 -9.49 -3.06
CA ASN A 200 -15.11 -8.82 -3.55
C ASN A 200 -14.32 -8.15 -2.41
N ASN A 201 -14.96 -7.72 -1.32
CA ASN A 201 -14.25 -7.22 -0.14
C ASN A 201 -13.34 -8.31 0.45
N PHE A 202 -13.83 -9.54 0.59
CA PHE A 202 -13.00 -10.66 1.05
C PHE A 202 -11.84 -10.96 0.10
N ARG A 203 -12.05 -10.82 -1.22
CA ARG A 203 -10.96 -10.96 -2.22
C ARG A 203 -9.90 -9.87 -2.08
N ILE A 204 -10.30 -8.65 -1.76
CA ILE A 204 -9.38 -7.55 -1.44
C ILE A 204 -8.57 -7.91 -0.20
N LEU A 205 -9.22 -8.35 0.89
CA LEU A 205 -8.53 -8.73 2.13
C LEU A 205 -7.57 -9.92 1.93
N ASP A 206 -7.95 -10.95 1.16
CA ASP A 206 -7.05 -12.07 0.81
C ASP A 206 -5.84 -11.60 -0.01
N PHE A 207 -6.04 -10.63 -0.92
CA PHE A 207 -4.94 -10.03 -1.68
C PHE A 207 -3.99 -9.26 -0.78
N VAL A 208 -4.54 -8.42 0.08
CA VAL A 208 -3.76 -7.62 1.02
C VAL A 208 -2.98 -8.53 1.98
N LEU A 209 -3.63 -9.53 2.58
CA LEU A 209 -2.98 -10.50 3.47
C LEU A 209 -1.79 -11.20 2.81
N PHE A 210 -1.88 -11.46 1.50
CA PHE A 210 -0.76 -12.00 0.75
C PHE A 210 0.45 -11.05 0.69
N LEU A 211 0.24 -9.74 0.59
CA LEU A 211 1.33 -8.76 0.65
C LEU A 211 1.92 -8.67 2.06
N GLU A 212 1.06 -8.55 3.07
CA GLU A 212 1.49 -8.47 4.48
C GLU A 212 2.37 -9.67 4.87
N TYR A 213 2.08 -10.87 4.36
CA TYR A 213 2.96 -12.01 4.56
C TYR A 213 4.37 -11.84 3.99
N ILE A 214 4.49 -11.20 2.83
CA ILE A 214 5.77 -10.95 2.17
C ILE A 214 6.53 -9.86 2.91
N GLU A 215 5.87 -8.77 3.26
CA GLU A 215 6.45 -7.60 3.92
C GLU A 215 6.88 -7.92 5.35
N SER A 216 6.00 -8.54 6.13
CA SER A 216 6.31 -9.06 7.46
C SER A 216 7.55 -9.97 7.44
N LYS A 217 7.63 -10.88 6.44
CA LYS A 217 8.79 -11.77 6.30
C LYS A 217 10.06 -11.04 5.87
N PHE A 218 9.92 -10.04 4.99
CA PHE A 218 11.01 -9.20 4.54
C PHE A 218 11.63 -8.42 5.71
N TYR A 219 10.82 -7.75 6.52
CA TYR A 219 11.32 -7.00 7.67
C TYR A 219 11.90 -7.93 8.74
N GLU A 220 11.26 -9.08 9.02
CA GLU A 220 11.79 -10.10 9.96
C GLU A 220 13.23 -10.50 9.61
N ILE A 221 13.52 -10.65 8.31
CA ILE A 221 14.85 -11.03 7.83
C ILE A 221 15.86 -9.89 7.91
N ASN A 222 15.45 -8.66 7.56
CA ASN A 222 16.39 -7.58 7.27
C ASN A 222 16.60 -6.60 8.42
N VAL A 223 15.58 -6.33 9.25
CA VAL A 223 15.72 -5.41 10.40
C VAL A 223 16.83 -5.85 11.37
N PRO A 224 16.95 -7.13 11.78
CA PRO A 224 18.06 -7.56 12.63
C PRO A 224 19.44 -7.40 11.99
N LEU A 225 19.54 -7.38 10.66
CA LEU A 225 20.81 -7.18 9.95
C LEU A 225 21.20 -5.70 9.92
N PHE A 226 20.21 -4.83 9.74
CA PHE A 226 20.42 -3.44 9.36
C PHE A 226 19.98 -2.41 10.40
N ALA A 227 19.44 -2.81 11.55
CA ALA A 227 19.10 -1.91 12.66
C ALA A 227 19.83 -2.32 13.95
N ALA A 228 20.31 -1.35 14.70
CA ALA A 228 20.71 -1.59 16.09
C ALA A 228 19.51 -2.08 16.91
N SER A 229 19.77 -2.88 17.94
CA SER A 229 18.73 -3.21 18.91
C SER A 229 18.26 -1.91 19.58
N PRO A 230 16.95 -1.72 19.79
CA PRO A 230 16.47 -0.63 20.63
C PRO A 230 17.02 -0.80 22.05
N ASP A 231 17.36 0.32 22.70
CA ASP A 231 17.84 0.38 24.08
C ASP A 231 16.72 0.10 25.11
#